data_AF-A0A8H8DDM5-F1
#
_entry.id   AF-A0A8H8DDM5-F1
#
_cell.length_a   1.000
_cell.length_b   1.000
_cell.length_c   1.000
_cell.angle_alpha   90.00
_cell.angle_beta   90.00
_cell.angle_gamma   90.00
#
_symmetry.space_group_name_H-M   'P 1'
#
loop_
_entity.id
_entity.type
_entity.pdbx_description
1 polymer ?
#
loop_
_entity_poly.entity_id
_entity_poly.type
_entity_poly.pdbx_seq_one_letter_code
_entity_poly.pdbx_strand_id
1 'polypeptide(L)'
;MDTSANSLFSNPNGLHENYTPQPLNTHVESYLLSELPYYPTYDIDPIFQFTCDELIDDRFPITKYPFDGFINFHSLKICSSNAKQMSKYLQLAMGFKEVAYRGLENDSRLVASHVVQNGSIFLEIVNTLETIKDDNVLRFPYFKQDLASFEKFDNDMSTYLEEFKITTEDLVFDYVNNRIESLSTNPLKSLKFGRHMYNTIVKSGKYHTISQEIQKIIVKVINDSESIYNDIMECTLIQKFLKNHAEGVMDIAFNVKSVDTIFQKAISAGAGIIRLPRILADENGSVKLATITVPNTDIQHTLIENMDYTGAFLPGYSESIMGQAHGYQMQLDSLPPVNFTSIDHCVENYSWNQMISQAKMYAKMFGFHKYWSVDEMDVSTGFTALRSIVMSSSNGQIKMPINEPVKSKFKGQIEEFNDFYGGPGIQHIALRTNDIVQTVNAMIHRGIEFNQASEQYYTNLKQRLANDDIELYEDINEIMALNILVDYDPTTRNKRTKKCHYILQIFSQPLHDRPTLFIEVIQRHHHNGFGKGTFKGLFETIEQQQRLRGTLVKVD
;
A
#
# COMPACT_ATOMS: atom_id res chain seq x y z
N MET A 1 7.91 64.13 -6.87
CA MET A 1 6.84 63.74 -7.81
C MET A 1 6.08 62.62 -7.11
N ASP A 2 5.40 62.96 -6.03
CA ASP A 2 4.02 63.50 -6.04
C ASP A 2 3.05 62.40 -6.47
N THR A 3 2.00 62.01 -5.75
CA THR A 3 1.39 62.43 -4.47
C THR A 3 0.13 61.55 -4.37
N SER A 4 -0.13 60.87 -3.24
CA SER A 4 -1.27 61.05 -2.30
C SER A 4 -2.68 61.08 -2.93
N ALA A 5 -3.76 60.55 -2.36
CA ALA A 5 -4.23 60.56 -0.97
C ALA A 5 -5.57 59.76 -0.96
N ASN A 6 -6.26 59.36 0.12
CA ASN A 6 -6.48 59.86 1.49
C ASN A 6 -7.01 58.64 2.30
N SER A 7 -6.59 58.32 3.53
CA SER A 7 -6.56 59.08 4.79
C SER A 7 -7.95 59.42 5.35
N LEU A 8 -8.24 58.94 6.57
CA LEU A 8 -9.14 59.46 7.61
C LEU A 8 -8.94 58.53 8.84
N PHE A 9 -8.60 58.90 10.08
CA PHE A 9 -8.35 60.16 10.77
C PHE A 9 -7.44 59.87 11.99
N SER A 10 -6.66 60.88 12.35
CA SER A 10 -5.76 61.03 13.50
C SER A 10 -6.47 61.50 14.78
N ASN A 11 -5.97 61.13 15.97
CA ASN A 11 -5.47 62.13 16.95
C ASN A 11 -4.56 61.49 18.04
N PRO A 12 -3.56 62.24 18.58
CA PRO A 12 -2.51 61.77 19.48
C PRO A 12 -2.72 62.20 20.96
N ASN A 13 -1.80 61.71 21.81
CA ASN A 13 -1.52 62.06 23.22
C ASN A 13 -2.21 61.26 24.32
N GLY A 14 -1.43 60.34 24.91
CA GLY A 14 -1.12 60.38 26.34
C GLY A 14 -1.81 59.37 27.24
N LEU A 15 -1.12 58.28 27.57
CA LEU A 15 -0.54 57.99 28.90
C LEU A 15 -0.16 56.50 29.02
N HIS A 16 0.98 56.25 29.65
CA HIS A 16 1.54 54.93 29.93
C HIS A 16 0.71 54.16 30.97
N GLU A 17 0.30 52.94 30.66
CA GLU A 17 0.12 51.88 31.67
C GLU A 17 0.66 50.54 31.13
N ASN A 18 1.55 49.92 31.91
CA ASN A 18 2.11 48.60 31.66
C ASN A 18 1.05 47.52 31.91
N TYR A 19 0.69 46.74 30.89
CA TYR A 19 -0.20 45.58 31.04
C TYR A 19 0.54 44.28 30.71
N THR A 20 0.84 43.51 31.75
CA THR A 20 1.18 42.08 31.67
C THR A 20 -0.09 41.26 31.42
N PRO A 21 -0.15 40.34 30.44
CA PRO A 21 -1.32 39.49 30.24
C PRO A 21 -1.34 38.33 31.26
N GLN A 22 -2.43 38.20 32.01
CA GLN A 22 -2.83 36.94 32.67
C GLN A 22 -3.71 36.11 31.72
N PRO A 23 -3.68 34.76 31.81
CA PRO A 23 -4.47 33.89 30.95
C PRO A 23 -5.94 33.85 31.37
N LEU A 24 -6.84 33.99 30.40
CA LEU A 24 -8.28 33.84 30.62
C LEU A 24 -8.67 32.36 30.69
N ASN A 25 -9.45 32.06 31.71
CA ASN A 25 -9.95 30.74 32.07
C ASN A 25 -10.99 30.24 31.06
N THR A 26 -10.84 28.97 30.69
CA THR A 26 -11.79 28.15 29.92
C THR A 26 -13.09 27.91 30.69
N HIS A 27 -14.21 27.81 29.96
CA HIS A 27 -15.44 27.04 30.25
C HIS A 27 -16.72 27.81 29.93
N VAL A 28 -17.05 27.96 28.64
CA VAL A 28 -18.45 27.92 28.16
C VAL A 28 -18.43 27.39 26.74
N GLU A 29 -18.72 26.10 26.55
CA GLU A 29 -19.41 25.52 25.37
C GLU A 29 -19.38 23.99 25.51
N SER A 30 -20.42 23.42 26.14
CA SER A 30 -20.54 21.98 26.39
C SER A 30 -22.01 21.56 26.50
N TYR A 31 -22.87 21.98 25.57
CA TYR A 31 -24.26 21.47 25.56
C TYR A 31 -24.88 21.30 24.16
N LEU A 32 -24.07 21.22 23.09
CA LEU A 32 -24.61 20.96 21.74
C LEU A 32 -23.88 19.84 20.97
N LEU A 33 -22.92 19.16 21.58
CA LEU A 33 -22.21 18.01 20.99
C LEU A 33 -22.62 16.64 21.57
N SER A 34 -23.53 16.61 22.55
CA SER A 34 -23.95 15.39 23.26
C SER A 34 -25.14 14.64 22.63
N GLU A 35 -25.64 15.06 21.47
CA GLU A 35 -26.79 14.42 20.80
C GLU A 35 -26.43 13.67 19.51
N LEU A 36 -25.14 13.52 19.19
CA LEU A 36 -24.70 12.69 18.05
C LEU A 36 -24.29 11.29 18.52
N PRO A 37 -24.93 10.21 18.02
CA PRO A 37 -24.51 8.85 18.31
C PRO A 37 -23.24 8.56 17.50
N TYR A 38 -22.20 8.08 18.18
CA TYR A 38 -20.80 7.88 17.70
C TYR A 38 -19.90 9.11 17.78
N TYR A 39 -19.58 9.50 19.01
CA TYR A 39 -18.23 9.98 19.34
C TYR A 39 -17.66 9.01 20.39
N PRO A 40 -16.60 8.23 20.10
CA PRO A 40 -15.82 7.66 21.17
C PRO A 40 -15.13 8.83 21.87
N THR A 41 -15.46 8.99 23.15
CA THR A 41 -14.76 9.89 24.06
C THR A 41 -13.26 9.60 23.98
N TYR A 42 -12.47 10.68 23.98
CA TYR A 42 -11.01 10.66 24.14
C TYR A 42 -10.64 10.06 25.51
N ASP A 43 -10.79 8.75 25.67
CA ASP A 43 -10.06 8.00 26.68
C ASP A 43 -8.72 7.63 26.07
N ILE A 44 -7.74 8.49 26.35
CA ILE A 44 -6.33 8.25 26.08
C ILE A 44 -5.95 7.00 26.87
N ASP A 45 -5.84 5.87 26.17
CA ASP A 45 -5.41 4.62 26.76
C ASP A 45 -3.98 4.79 27.33
N PRO A 46 -3.76 4.62 28.63
CA PRO A 46 -2.48 4.87 29.29
C PRO A 46 -1.35 3.95 28.79
N ILE A 47 -1.65 2.89 28.04
CA ILE A 47 -0.65 2.06 27.34
C ILE A 47 0.00 2.82 26.16
N PHE A 48 -0.61 3.90 25.66
CA PHE A 48 -0.13 4.66 24.50
C PHE A 48 0.50 6.02 24.86
N GLN A 49 0.92 6.22 26.11
CA GLN A 49 1.61 7.44 26.58
C GLN A 49 3.06 7.59 26.08
N PHE A 50 3.49 6.85 25.07
CA PHE A 50 4.86 6.93 24.56
C PHE A 50 4.99 8.05 23.54
N THR A 51 5.98 8.93 23.72
CA THR A 51 6.39 9.88 22.68
C THR A 51 7.02 9.12 21.51
N CYS A 52 6.98 9.68 20.30
CA CYS A 52 7.59 9.02 19.13
C CYS A 52 9.08 8.71 19.32
N ASP A 53 9.78 9.48 20.14
CA ASP A 53 11.18 9.24 20.46
C ASP A 53 11.36 8.02 21.39
N GLU A 54 10.38 7.72 22.25
CA GLU A 54 10.35 6.50 23.09
C GLU A 54 9.95 5.25 22.28
N LEU A 55 9.14 5.40 21.22
CA LEU A 55 8.78 4.31 20.28
C LEU A 55 9.97 3.87 19.39
N ILE A 56 11.01 4.70 19.32
CA ILE A 56 12.24 4.46 18.53
C ILE A 56 13.39 3.97 19.43
N ASP A 57 13.17 3.78 20.74
CA ASP A 57 14.17 3.16 21.62
C ASP A 57 14.19 1.62 21.45
N ASP A 58 15.34 0.98 21.70
CA ASP A 58 15.62 -0.46 21.42
C ASP A 58 14.85 -1.46 22.30
N ARG A 59 13.74 -1.02 22.90
CA ARG A 59 13.12 -1.68 24.07
C ARG A 59 11.65 -2.07 23.88
N PHE A 60 11.12 -2.05 22.66
CA PHE A 60 9.75 -2.49 22.44
C PHE A 60 9.62 -4.02 22.40
N PRO A 61 8.86 -4.65 23.33
CA PRO A 61 8.65 -6.09 23.31
C PRO A 61 7.68 -6.46 22.18
N ILE A 62 8.07 -7.45 21.37
CA ILE A 62 7.18 -8.04 20.37
C ILE A 62 6.08 -8.82 21.10
N THR A 63 4.82 -8.48 20.84
CA THR A 63 3.67 -9.13 21.47
C THR A 63 2.96 -10.05 20.49
N LYS A 64 2.53 -11.23 20.93
CA LYS A 64 1.76 -12.15 20.06
C LYS A 64 0.48 -11.51 19.50
N TYR A 65 -0.12 -10.58 20.25
CA TYR A 65 -1.32 -9.86 19.84
C TYR A 65 -0.94 -8.53 19.17
N PRO A 66 -1.52 -8.20 18.00
CA PRO A 66 -1.25 -6.93 17.35
C PRO A 66 -2.13 -5.85 17.97
N PHE A 67 -1.56 -5.08 18.91
CA PHE A 67 -2.25 -3.96 19.56
C PHE A 67 -2.28 -2.70 18.67
N ASP A 68 -1.34 -2.62 17.73
CA ASP A 68 -1.34 -1.62 16.66
C ASP A 68 -2.34 -1.94 15.51
N GLY A 69 -2.98 -3.11 15.58
CA GLY A 69 -4.01 -3.52 14.62
C GLY A 69 -3.48 -4.23 13.37
N PHE A 70 -2.17 -4.39 13.19
CA PHE A 70 -1.56 -4.99 12.00
C PHE A 70 -1.38 -6.50 12.12
N ILE A 71 -1.88 -7.27 11.15
CA ILE A 71 -1.85 -8.73 11.19
C ILE A 71 -0.58 -9.25 10.50
N ASN A 72 -0.43 -8.99 9.20
CA ASN A 72 0.70 -9.38 8.35
C ASN A 72 0.65 -8.64 7.01
N PHE A 73 1.63 -8.88 6.13
CA PHE A 73 1.56 -8.48 4.72
C PHE A 73 0.38 -9.19 4.02
N HIS A 74 -0.38 -8.45 3.21
CA HIS A 74 -1.41 -9.00 2.33
C HIS A 74 -0.84 -9.27 0.94
N SER A 75 -0.39 -8.22 0.26
CA SER A 75 0.10 -8.29 -1.12
C SER A 75 1.02 -7.13 -1.46
N LEU A 76 1.78 -7.25 -2.55
CA LEU A 76 2.58 -6.17 -3.13
C LEU A 76 2.08 -5.84 -4.53
N LYS A 77 1.80 -4.57 -4.80
CA LYS A 77 1.47 -4.09 -6.15
C LYS A 77 2.72 -3.65 -6.88
N ILE A 78 3.06 -4.35 -7.96
CA ILE A 78 4.24 -4.08 -8.79
C ILE A 78 3.76 -3.46 -10.10
N CYS A 79 4.15 -2.22 -10.35
CA CYS A 79 3.94 -1.60 -11.65
C CYS A 79 4.97 -2.16 -12.64
N SER A 80 4.50 -2.67 -13.76
CA SER A 80 5.33 -3.14 -14.87
C SER A 80 4.87 -2.51 -16.18
N SER A 81 5.79 -2.37 -17.12
CA SER A 81 5.47 -1.97 -18.49
C SER A 81 4.59 -3.00 -19.20
N ASN A 82 4.71 -4.27 -18.81
CA ASN A 82 3.93 -5.38 -19.35
C ASN A 82 3.64 -6.40 -18.25
N ALA A 83 2.50 -6.23 -17.57
CA ALA A 83 2.13 -7.08 -16.44
C ALA A 83 1.99 -8.57 -16.82
N LYS A 84 1.54 -8.86 -18.06
CA LYS A 84 1.42 -10.22 -18.56
C LYS A 84 2.77 -10.90 -18.73
N GLN A 85 3.79 -10.21 -19.25
CA GLN A 85 5.13 -10.78 -19.39
C GLN A 85 5.79 -10.98 -18.03
N MET A 86 5.72 -9.97 -17.15
CA MET A 86 6.27 -10.06 -15.80
C MET A 86 5.58 -11.16 -14.98
N SER A 87 4.25 -11.32 -15.06
CA SER A 87 3.56 -12.41 -14.37
C SER A 87 4.00 -13.79 -14.87
N LYS A 88 4.32 -13.94 -16.17
CA LYS A 88 4.87 -15.18 -16.73
C LYS A 88 6.31 -15.42 -16.33
N TYR A 89 7.13 -14.37 -16.27
CA TYR A 89 8.48 -14.45 -15.73
C TYR A 89 8.46 -14.95 -14.29
N LEU A 90 7.60 -14.41 -13.41
CA LEU A 90 7.47 -14.86 -12.02
C LEU A 90 7.01 -16.32 -11.92
N GLN A 91 6.11 -16.78 -12.80
CA GLN A 91 5.67 -18.18 -12.85
C GLN A 91 6.81 -19.13 -13.26
N LEU A 92 7.53 -18.77 -14.32
CA LEU A 92 8.59 -19.61 -14.90
C LEU A 92 9.87 -19.58 -14.04
N ALA A 93 10.33 -18.40 -13.67
CA ALA A 93 11.62 -18.18 -13.01
C ALA A 93 11.54 -18.38 -11.49
N MET A 94 10.42 -18.02 -10.86
CA MET A 94 10.28 -17.96 -9.39
C MET A 94 9.17 -18.88 -8.83
N GLY A 95 8.55 -19.70 -9.68
CA GLY A 95 7.58 -20.73 -9.26
C GLY A 95 6.27 -20.19 -8.69
N PHE A 96 5.94 -18.93 -8.94
CA PHE A 96 4.61 -18.40 -8.62
C PHE A 96 3.52 -19.04 -9.49
N LYS A 97 2.26 -18.93 -9.06
CA LYS A 97 1.08 -19.36 -9.81
C LYS A 97 0.12 -18.21 -9.95
N GLU A 98 -0.42 -17.99 -11.14
CA GLU A 98 -1.44 -16.97 -11.35
C GLU A 98 -2.78 -17.45 -10.80
N VAL A 99 -3.35 -16.69 -9.85
CA VAL A 99 -4.54 -17.10 -9.09
C VAL A 99 -5.74 -16.19 -9.32
N ALA A 100 -5.50 -14.94 -9.73
CA ALA A 100 -6.54 -13.97 -9.99
C ALA A 100 -6.13 -13.03 -11.13
N TYR A 101 -7.13 -12.50 -11.83
CA TYR A 101 -6.95 -11.62 -12.97
C TYR A 101 -7.96 -10.47 -12.95
N ARG A 102 -7.53 -9.30 -13.42
CA ARG A 102 -8.38 -8.15 -13.74
C ARG A 102 -7.90 -7.48 -15.04
N GLY A 103 -8.79 -7.20 -15.98
CA GLY A 103 -8.51 -6.57 -17.27
C GLY A 103 -9.73 -6.50 -18.18
N LEU A 104 -9.51 -6.45 -19.50
CA LEU A 104 -10.57 -6.17 -20.48
C LEU A 104 -11.71 -7.19 -20.44
N GLU A 105 -11.38 -8.45 -20.15
CA GLU A 105 -12.28 -9.59 -20.12
C GLU A 105 -13.21 -9.59 -18.89
N ASN A 106 -12.91 -8.79 -17.85
CA ASN A 106 -13.75 -8.64 -16.66
C ASN A 106 -14.00 -7.17 -16.29
N ASP A 107 -14.21 -6.35 -17.33
CA ASP A 107 -14.66 -4.95 -17.26
C ASP A 107 -13.70 -3.94 -16.62
N SER A 108 -12.44 -4.32 -16.37
CA SER A 108 -11.38 -3.35 -16.06
C SER A 108 -10.74 -2.84 -17.35
N ARG A 109 -11.19 -1.66 -17.80
CA ARG A 109 -10.89 -1.16 -19.15
C ARG A 109 -9.58 -0.37 -19.24
N LEU A 110 -9.12 0.19 -18.12
CA LEU A 110 -7.98 1.10 -18.10
C LEU A 110 -6.72 0.48 -17.47
N VAL A 111 -6.90 -0.56 -16.66
CA VAL A 111 -5.83 -1.23 -15.92
C VAL A 111 -5.94 -2.74 -16.13
N ALA A 112 -4.81 -3.38 -16.39
CA ALA A 112 -4.68 -4.83 -16.30
C ALA A 112 -3.87 -5.18 -15.06
N SER A 113 -4.30 -6.24 -14.38
CA SER A 113 -3.71 -6.74 -13.15
C SER A 113 -3.66 -8.27 -13.18
N HIS A 114 -2.46 -8.82 -13.02
CA HIS A 114 -2.22 -10.24 -12.89
C HIS A 114 -1.75 -10.54 -11.47
N VAL A 115 -2.52 -11.32 -10.73
CA VAL A 115 -2.20 -11.68 -9.35
C VAL A 115 -1.55 -13.05 -9.34
N VAL A 116 -0.31 -13.12 -8.87
CA VAL A 116 0.45 -14.36 -8.74
C VAL A 116 0.75 -14.66 -7.27
N GLN A 117 0.71 -15.94 -6.91
CA GLN A 117 0.85 -16.44 -5.54
C GLN A 117 1.93 -17.53 -5.42
N ASN A 118 2.71 -17.49 -4.34
CA ASN A 118 3.57 -18.60 -3.87
C ASN A 118 3.55 -18.61 -2.34
N GLY A 119 3.12 -19.72 -1.73
CA GLY A 119 2.83 -19.75 -0.29
C GLY A 119 1.76 -18.72 0.06
N SER A 120 2.02 -17.89 1.08
CA SER A 120 1.14 -16.77 1.46
C SER A 120 1.49 -15.45 0.76
N ILE A 121 2.39 -15.46 -0.22
CA ILE A 121 2.87 -14.24 -0.90
C ILE A 121 1.98 -13.98 -2.10
N PHE A 122 1.34 -12.80 -2.13
CA PHE A 122 0.62 -12.29 -3.30
C PHE A 122 1.38 -11.14 -3.93
N LEU A 123 1.68 -11.26 -5.22
CA LEU A 123 2.22 -10.17 -6.04
C LEU A 123 1.17 -9.80 -7.09
N GLU A 124 0.71 -8.56 -7.04
CA GLU A 124 -0.23 -7.99 -7.98
C GLU A 124 0.54 -7.18 -9.03
N ILE A 125 0.65 -7.71 -10.24
CA ILE A 125 1.41 -7.06 -11.31
C ILE A 125 0.46 -6.24 -12.16
N VAL A 126 0.67 -4.92 -12.22
CA VAL A 126 -0.24 -3.99 -12.87
C VAL A 126 0.42 -3.24 -14.03
N ASN A 127 -0.35 -2.99 -15.07
CA ASN A 127 0.01 -2.06 -16.14
C ASN A 127 -1.24 -1.33 -16.66
N THR A 128 -1.05 -0.23 -17.36
CA THR A 128 -2.15 0.49 -18.00
C THR A 128 -2.48 -0.10 -19.37
N LEU A 129 -3.77 -0.19 -19.68
CA LEU A 129 -4.29 -0.64 -20.99
C LEU A 129 -4.45 0.53 -21.97
N GLU A 130 -4.68 1.73 -21.44
CA GLU A 130 -4.74 2.98 -22.20
C GLU A 130 -3.85 4.05 -21.56
N THR A 131 -3.62 5.14 -22.29
CA THR A 131 -2.95 6.33 -21.77
C THR A 131 -3.98 7.41 -21.53
N ILE A 132 -4.04 7.93 -20.31
CA ILE A 132 -4.95 9.01 -19.94
C ILE A 132 -4.18 10.32 -20.07
N LYS A 133 -4.69 11.22 -20.91
CA LYS A 133 -4.25 12.62 -20.93
C LYS A 133 -5.18 13.40 -20.01
N ASP A 134 -4.65 14.28 -19.17
CA ASP A 134 -5.41 15.02 -18.16
C ASP A 134 -6.68 15.69 -18.73
N ASP A 135 -6.65 16.20 -19.97
CA ASP A 135 -7.79 16.86 -20.63
C ASP A 135 -8.91 15.91 -21.12
N ASN A 136 -8.69 14.58 -21.10
CA ASN A 136 -9.59 13.58 -21.69
C ASN A 136 -10.48 12.84 -20.68
N VAL A 137 -10.29 13.03 -19.36
CA VAL A 137 -11.06 12.33 -18.31
C VAL A 137 -12.58 12.51 -18.49
N LEU A 138 -13.02 13.67 -18.98
CA LEU A 138 -14.45 13.96 -19.24
C LEU A 138 -14.95 13.51 -20.62
N ARG A 139 -14.06 13.04 -21.51
CA ARG A 139 -14.39 12.64 -22.89
C ARG A 139 -14.56 11.15 -23.07
N PHE A 140 -14.36 10.35 -22.02
CA PHE A 140 -14.49 8.90 -22.10
C PHE A 140 -15.90 8.49 -22.55
N PRO A 141 -16.03 7.54 -23.50
CA PRO A 141 -17.32 7.09 -24.03
C PRO A 141 -18.31 6.63 -22.96
N TYR A 142 -17.81 6.16 -21.82
CA TYR A 142 -18.63 5.65 -20.71
C TYR A 142 -19.40 6.77 -20.00
N PHE A 143 -18.75 7.89 -19.68
CA PHE A 143 -19.47 9.07 -19.17
C PHE A 143 -20.58 9.52 -20.13
N LYS A 144 -20.38 9.37 -21.44
CA LYS A 144 -21.45 9.66 -22.43
C LYS A 144 -22.57 8.63 -22.40
N GLN A 145 -22.29 7.35 -22.16
CA GLN A 145 -23.31 6.31 -22.00
C GLN A 145 -24.10 6.48 -20.70
N ASP A 146 -23.43 6.84 -19.61
CA ASP A 146 -24.07 7.15 -18.33
C ASP A 146 -24.96 8.39 -18.46
N LEU A 147 -24.46 9.45 -19.11
CA LEU A 147 -25.27 10.62 -19.46
C LEU A 147 -26.48 10.25 -20.32
N ALA A 148 -26.29 9.47 -21.39
CA ALA A 148 -27.38 9.07 -22.26
C ALA A 148 -28.42 8.19 -21.53
N SER A 149 -27.98 7.35 -20.60
CA SER A 149 -28.87 6.55 -19.74
C SER A 149 -29.66 7.43 -18.78
N PHE A 150 -29.03 8.48 -18.25
CA PHE A 150 -29.69 9.48 -17.41
C PHE A 150 -30.69 10.34 -18.19
N GLU A 151 -30.34 10.77 -19.40
CA GLU A 151 -31.22 11.53 -20.31
C GLU A 151 -32.43 10.68 -20.75
N LYS A 152 -32.23 9.40 -21.05
CA LYS A 152 -33.34 8.48 -21.35
C LYS A 152 -34.27 8.33 -20.15
N PHE A 153 -33.71 8.22 -18.94
CA PHE A 153 -34.47 8.15 -17.70
C PHE A 153 -35.35 9.39 -17.47
N ASP A 154 -34.81 10.59 -17.70
CA ASP A 154 -35.57 11.85 -17.56
C ASP A 154 -36.77 11.93 -18.54
N ASN A 155 -36.58 11.42 -19.76
CA ASN A 155 -37.64 11.33 -20.77
C ASN A 155 -38.74 10.29 -20.42
N ASP A 156 -38.35 9.12 -19.89
CA ASP A 156 -39.31 8.08 -19.49
C ASP A 156 -40.16 8.54 -18.28
N MET A 157 -39.57 9.29 -17.34
CA MET A 157 -40.29 9.93 -16.23
C MET A 157 -41.30 10.98 -16.70
N SER A 158 -40.92 11.77 -17.72
CA SER A 158 -41.82 12.74 -18.34
C SER A 158 -43.02 12.05 -19.00
N THR A 159 -42.78 10.92 -19.67
CA THR A 159 -43.82 10.10 -20.31
C THR A 159 -44.79 9.47 -19.29
N TYR A 160 -44.29 9.07 -18.12
CA TYR A 160 -45.11 8.54 -17.03
C TYR A 160 -46.05 9.62 -16.45
N LEU A 161 -45.58 10.85 -16.30
CA LEU A 161 -46.42 11.99 -15.86
C LEU A 161 -47.54 12.28 -16.86
N GLU A 162 -47.27 12.11 -18.17
CA GLU A 162 -48.27 12.20 -19.23
C GLU A 162 -49.31 11.05 -19.17
N GLU A 163 -48.91 9.82 -18.85
CA GLU A 163 -49.82 8.64 -18.76
C GLU A 163 -50.91 8.84 -17.69
N PHE A 164 -50.57 9.49 -16.56
CA PHE A 164 -51.53 9.83 -15.49
C PHE A 164 -52.24 11.18 -15.69
N LYS A 165 -52.01 11.84 -16.83
CA LYS A 165 -52.58 13.15 -17.20
C LYS A 165 -52.34 14.24 -16.14
N ILE A 166 -51.18 14.22 -15.48
CA ILE A 166 -50.83 15.22 -14.46
C ILE A 166 -50.24 16.42 -15.18
N THR A 167 -50.92 17.57 -15.15
CA THR A 167 -50.44 18.78 -15.83
C THR A 167 -49.53 19.61 -14.91
N THR A 168 -48.67 20.43 -15.50
CA THR A 168 -47.83 21.39 -14.74
C THR A 168 -48.69 22.38 -13.95
N GLU A 169 -49.89 22.70 -14.44
CA GLU A 169 -50.89 23.54 -13.77
C GLU A 169 -51.42 22.87 -12.50
N ASP A 170 -51.63 21.55 -12.50
CA ASP A 170 -52.04 20.79 -11.30
C ASP A 170 -50.96 20.83 -10.20
N LEU A 171 -49.68 20.72 -10.57
CA LEU A 171 -48.55 20.76 -9.64
C LEU A 171 -48.31 22.15 -9.06
N VAL A 172 -48.43 23.20 -9.88
CA VAL A 172 -48.32 24.60 -9.45
C VAL A 172 -49.49 24.98 -8.54
N PHE A 173 -50.71 24.53 -8.85
CA PHE A 173 -51.89 24.75 -8.02
C PHE A 173 -51.75 24.13 -6.62
N ASP A 174 -51.20 22.90 -6.51
CA ASP A 174 -50.94 22.24 -5.22
C ASP A 174 -49.77 22.86 -4.44
N TYR A 175 -48.70 23.30 -5.12
CA TYR A 175 -47.57 24.00 -4.49
C TYR A 175 -47.98 25.35 -3.88
N VAL A 176 -48.78 26.13 -4.62
CA VAL A 176 -49.31 27.42 -4.18
C VAL A 176 -50.29 27.24 -3.00
N ASN A 177 -51.15 26.21 -3.02
CA ASN A 177 -52.05 25.91 -1.90
C ASN A 177 -51.30 25.48 -0.61
N ASN A 178 -50.24 24.66 -0.72
CA ASN A 178 -49.40 24.30 0.43
C ASN A 178 -48.67 25.50 1.06
N ARG A 179 -48.36 26.54 0.28
CA ARG A 179 -47.76 27.78 0.78
C ARG A 179 -48.78 28.76 1.37
N ILE A 180 -50.06 28.66 0.97
CA ILE A 180 -51.16 29.53 1.43
C ILE A 180 -51.85 28.98 2.70
N GLU A 181 -51.73 27.68 3.01
CA GLU A 181 -52.29 27.06 4.21
C GLU A 181 -51.76 27.60 5.56
N SER A 182 -50.85 28.58 5.57
CA SER A 182 -50.56 29.35 6.78
C SER A 182 -51.57 30.48 7.07
N LEU A 183 -52.58 30.75 6.23
CA LEU A 183 -53.39 31.99 6.34
C LEU A 183 -54.91 31.95 6.10
N SER A 184 -55.64 30.81 6.00
CA SER A 184 -57.12 30.92 6.05
C SER A 184 -57.90 29.69 6.52
N THR A 185 -59.00 29.94 7.23
CA THR A 185 -59.84 29.01 7.99
C THR A 185 -61.04 28.46 7.20
N ASN A 186 -60.83 27.77 6.07
CA ASN A 186 -61.88 26.90 5.51
C ASN A 186 -61.32 25.71 4.72
N PRO A 187 -61.33 24.49 5.28
CA PRO A 187 -60.77 23.30 4.66
C PRO A 187 -61.81 22.57 3.81
N LEU A 188 -61.35 21.89 2.75
CA LEU A 188 -62.05 20.88 1.93
C LEU A 188 -62.67 21.37 0.61
N LYS A 189 -61.86 21.31 -0.46
CA LYS A 189 -62.12 20.55 -1.71
C LYS A 189 -60.96 20.74 -2.71
N SER A 190 -59.81 20.11 -2.44
CA SER A 190 -58.79 19.75 -3.46
C SER A 190 -57.69 18.84 -2.88
N LEU A 191 -57.27 19.04 -1.62
CA LEU A 191 -56.22 18.27 -0.94
C LEU A 191 -56.47 16.74 -0.86
N LYS A 192 -57.73 16.29 -0.81
CA LYS A 192 -58.04 14.85 -0.76
C LYS A 192 -57.77 14.16 -2.10
N PHE A 193 -57.90 14.84 -3.23
CA PHE A 193 -57.70 14.24 -4.55
C PHE A 193 -56.21 14.08 -4.86
N GLY A 194 -55.39 15.12 -4.66
CA GLY A 194 -53.92 15.04 -4.82
C GLY A 194 -53.28 14.00 -3.90
N ARG A 195 -53.70 13.95 -2.62
CA ARG A 195 -53.21 12.95 -1.65
C ARG A 195 -53.76 11.55 -1.91
N HIS A 196 -54.98 11.40 -2.43
CA HIS A 196 -55.53 10.11 -2.84
C HIS A 196 -54.87 9.60 -4.12
N MET A 197 -54.66 10.45 -5.13
CA MET A 197 -53.91 10.15 -6.35
C MET A 197 -52.46 9.81 -6.04
N TYR A 198 -51.75 10.60 -5.23
CA TYR A 198 -50.42 10.28 -4.73
C TYR A 198 -50.41 8.90 -4.05
N ASN A 199 -51.34 8.64 -3.13
CA ASN A 199 -51.43 7.34 -2.46
C ASN A 199 -51.84 6.21 -3.41
N THR A 200 -52.65 6.45 -4.43
CA THR A 200 -53.09 5.45 -5.41
C THR A 200 -51.99 5.14 -6.42
N ILE A 201 -51.22 6.15 -6.85
CA ILE A 201 -50.04 6.01 -7.70
C ILE A 201 -48.96 5.26 -6.92
N VAL A 202 -48.60 5.73 -5.71
CA VAL A 202 -47.56 5.11 -4.87
C VAL A 202 -47.94 3.69 -4.41
N LYS A 203 -49.24 3.39 -4.22
CA LYS A 203 -49.72 2.03 -3.91
C LYS A 203 -49.99 1.18 -5.15
N SER A 204 -49.88 1.72 -6.36
CA SER A 204 -50.03 0.91 -7.56
C SER A 204 -48.83 -0.02 -7.69
N GLY A 205 -49.08 -1.30 -7.98
CA GLY A 205 -48.00 -2.28 -8.16
C GLY A 205 -47.01 -1.86 -9.25
N LYS A 206 -47.49 -1.16 -10.29
CA LYS A 206 -46.66 -0.61 -11.37
C LYS A 206 -45.70 0.48 -10.89
N TYR A 207 -46.14 1.44 -10.09
CA TYR A 207 -45.23 2.46 -9.53
C TYR A 207 -44.20 1.85 -8.59
N HIS A 208 -44.58 0.85 -7.78
CA HIS A 208 -43.63 0.18 -6.90
C HIS A 208 -42.56 -0.58 -7.71
N THR A 209 -42.96 -1.31 -8.76
CA THR A 209 -42.03 -1.98 -9.67
C THR A 209 -41.14 -0.98 -10.40
N ILE A 210 -41.70 0.10 -10.96
CA ILE A 210 -40.94 1.15 -11.65
C ILE A 210 -39.99 1.84 -10.66
N SER A 211 -40.43 2.21 -9.47
CA SER A 211 -39.58 2.82 -8.44
C SER A 211 -38.43 1.90 -8.01
N GLN A 212 -38.67 0.60 -7.90
CA GLN A 212 -37.61 -0.39 -7.65
C GLN A 212 -36.65 -0.52 -8.84
N GLU A 213 -37.15 -0.51 -10.08
CA GLU A 213 -36.30 -0.51 -11.28
C GLU A 213 -35.47 0.78 -11.39
N ILE A 214 -36.05 1.94 -11.08
CA ILE A 214 -35.36 3.22 -11.02
C ILE A 214 -34.27 3.19 -9.96
N GLN A 215 -34.57 2.71 -8.75
CA GLN A 215 -33.58 2.59 -7.69
C GLN A 215 -32.43 1.67 -8.13
N LYS A 216 -32.73 0.56 -8.82
CA LYS A 216 -31.70 -0.32 -9.38
C LYS A 216 -30.85 0.37 -10.45
N ILE A 217 -31.47 1.14 -11.35
CA ILE A 217 -30.75 1.87 -12.40
C ILE A 217 -29.86 2.96 -11.80
N ILE A 218 -30.37 3.75 -10.86
CA ILE A 218 -29.59 4.81 -10.19
C ILE A 218 -28.40 4.21 -9.44
N VAL A 219 -28.64 3.17 -8.63
CA VAL A 219 -27.56 2.48 -7.91
C VAL A 219 -26.54 1.90 -8.89
N LYS A 220 -27.00 1.31 -9.99
CA LYS A 220 -26.11 0.79 -11.04
C LYS A 220 -25.26 1.90 -11.66
N VAL A 221 -25.85 3.02 -12.09
CA VAL A 221 -25.13 4.14 -12.70
C VAL A 221 -24.11 4.75 -11.73
N ILE A 222 -24.46 4.89 -10.45
CA ILE A 222 -23.53 5.38 -9.42
C ILE A 222 -22.36 4.41 -9.26
N ASN A 223 -22.62 3.12 -9.13
CA ASN A 223 -21.58 2.10 -8.98
C ASN A 223 -20.67 2.02 -10.22
N ASP A 224 -21.26 2.08 -11.42
CA ASP A 224 -20.53 2.05 -12.68
C ASP A 224 -19.64 3.31 -12.81
N SER A 225 -20.18 4.49 -12.47
CA SER A 225 -19.43 5.77 -12.45
C SER A 225 -18.28 5.76 -11.45
N GLU A 226 -18.49 5.22 -10.25
CA GLU A 226 -17.45 5.09 -9.22
C GLU A 226 -16.35 4.12 -9.66
N SER A 227 -16.72 3.00 -10.27
CA SER A 227 -15.77 2.03 -10.84
C SER A 227 -14.88 2.67 -11.91
N ILE A 228 -15.48 3.38 -12.86
CA ILE A 228 -14.76 4.09 -13.93
C ILE A 228 -13.82 5.14 -13.35
N TYR A 229 -14.29 5.95 -12.39
CA TYR A 229 -13.45 6.97 -11.74
C TYR A 229 -12.25 6.33 -11.03
N ASN A 230 -12.47 5.22 -10.33
CA ASN A 230 -11.40 4.48 -9.65
C ASN A 230 -10.37 3.91 -10.63
N ASP A 231 -10.82 3.39 -11.77
CA ASP A 231 -9.97 2.90 -12.87
C ASP A 231 -9.15 4.04 -13.50
N ILE A 232 -9.76 5.20 -13.74
CA ILE A 232 -9.08 6.39 -14.26
C ILE A 232 -7.99 6.85 -13.30
N MET A 233 -8.31 6.94 -12.01
CA MET A 233 -7.36 7.35 -10.97
C MET A 233 -6.19 6.36 -10.89
N GLU A 234 -6.48 5.06 -10.84
CA GLU A 234 -5.46 4.01 -10.77
C GLU A 234 -4.56 4.01 -12.01
N CYS A 235 -5.15 4.13 -13.20
CA CYS A 235 -4.43 4.24 -14.46
C CYS A 235 -3.51 5.46 -14.49
N THR A 236 -3.97 6.61 -13.97
CA THR A 236 -3.18 7.85 -13.88
C THR A 236 -1.99 7.69 -12.93
N LEU A 237 -2.21 7.07 -11.77
CA LEU A 237 -1.17 6.80 -10.79
C LEU A 237 -0.11 5.83 -11.35
N ILE A 238 -0.53 4.74 -12.00
CA ILE A 238 0.39 3.79 -12.62
C ILE A 238 1.20 4.46 -13.74
N GLN A 239 0.58 5.29 -14.59
CA GLN A 239 1.29 6.05 -15.63
C GLN A 239 2.36 6.98 -15.04
N LYS A 240 2.02 7.74 -14.00
CA LYS A 240 2.97 8.60 -13.29
C LYS A 240 4.11 7.79 -12.68
N PHE A 241 3.78 6.67 -12.03
CA PHE A 241 4.76 5.79 -11.42
C PHE A 241 5.75 5.23 -12.45
N LEU A 242 5.25 4.60 -13.52
CA LEU A 242 6.08 4.02 -14.58
C LEU A 242 6.97 5.07 -15.26
N LYS A 243 6.46 6.29 -15.44
CA LYS A 243 7.23 7.40 -16.02
C LYS A 243 8.44 7.77 -15.16
N ASN A 244 8.27 7.81 -13.84
CA ASN A 244 9.33 8.22 -12.91
C ASN A 244 10.31 7.06 -12.65
N HIS A 245 9.76 5.88 -12.33
CA HIS A 245 10.50 4.79 -11.71
C HIS A 245 10.83 3.63 -12.66
N ALA A 246 10.22 3.59 -13.85
CA ALA A 246 10.05 2.38 -14.64
C ALA A 246 9.30 1.31 -13.82
N GLU A 247 9.83 0.10 -13.68
CA GLU A 247 9.15 -0.98 -12.95
C GLU A 247 9.56 -1.00 -11.47
N GLY A 248 8.60 -1.27 -10.60
CA GLY A 248 8.84 -1.21 -9.15
C GLY A 248 7.60 -1.48 -8.32
N VAL A 249 7.79 -1.61 -7.01
CA VAL A 249 6.69 -1.77 -6.05
C VAL A 249 6.08 -0.40 -5.76
N MET A 250 4.79 -0.25 -6.05
CA MET A 250 4.03 0.97 -5.80
C MET A 250 3.25 0.91 -4.49
N ASP A 251 2.67 -0.23 -4.15
CA ASP A 251 1.84 -0.41 -2.95
C ASP A 251 2.26 -1.66 -2.16
N ILE A 252 2.36 -1.50 -0.85
CA ILE A 252 2.51 -2.60 0.11
C ILE A 252 1.23 -2.67 0.92
N ALA A 253 0.43 -3.72 0.68
CA ALA A 253 -0.84 -3.91 1.34
C ALA A 253 -0.70 -4.70 2.64
N PHE A 254 -1.47 -4.33 3.65
CA PHE A 254 -1.46 -4.95 4.97
C PHE A 254 -2.83 -5.47 5.37
N ASN A 255 -2.85 -6.71 5.88
CA ASN A 255 -4.01 -7.20 6.60
C ASN A 255 -4.09 -6.51 7.97
N VAL A 256 -5.25 -5.94 8.28
CA VAL A 256 -5.49 -5.19 9.51
C VAL A 256 -6.79 -5.59 10.18
N LYS A 257 -6.87 -5.36 11.49
CA LYS A 257 -8.09 -5.59 12.28
C LYS A 257 -9.18 -4.55 12.05
N SER A 258 -8.81 -3.31 11.76
CA SER A 258 -9.74 -2.20 11.54
C SER A 258 -9.12 -1.19 10.58
N VAL A 259 -9.65 -1.11 9.37
CA VAL A 259 -9.22 -0.10 8.39
C VAL A 259 -9.52 1.30 8.91
N ASP A 260 -10.71 1.52 9.47
CA ASP A 260 -11.14 2.87 9.92
C ASP A 260 -10.19 3.45 10.98
N THR A 261 -9.82 2.64 11.98
CA THR A 261 -8.95 3.08 13.09
C THR A 261 -7.55 3.46 12.58
N ILE A 262 -6.95 2.59 11.78
CA ILE A 262 -5.59 2.79 11.28
C ILE A 262 -5.56 3.91 10.24
N PHE A 263 -6.56 3.99 9.38
CA PHE A 263 -6.69 5.06 8.39
C PHE A 263 -6.77 6.43 9.10
N GLN A 264 -7.66 6.59 10.09
CA GLN A 264 -7.79 7.86 10.81
C GLN A 264 -6.51 8.26 11.54
N LYS A 265 -5.82 7.29 12.15
CA LYS A 265 -4.52 7.51 12.78
C LYS A 265 -3.47 7.98 11.76
N ALA A 266 -3.40 7.32 10.61
CA ALA A 266 -2.47 7.67 9.55
C ALA A 266 -2.72 9.07 8.98
N ILE A 267 -3.98 9.45 8.73
CA ILE A 267 -4.33 10.79 8.25
C ILE A 267 -3.99 11.85 9.31
N SER A 268 -4.29 11.59 10.59
CA SER A 268 -3.93 12.50 11.70
C SER A 268 -2.42 12.68 11.84
N ALA A 269 -1.64 11.67 11.44
CA ALA A 269 -0.17 11.71 11.40
C ALA A 269 0.40 12.43 10.16
N GLY A 270 -0.43 12.76 9.17
CA GLY A 270 -0.05 13.48 7.96
C GLY A 270 0.07 12.62 6.70
N ALA A 271 -0.38 11.36 6.71
CA ALA A 271 -0.42 10.53 5.50
C ALA A 271 -1.33 11.14 4.43
N GLY A 272 -0.97 10.99 3.15
CA GLY A 272 -1.81 11.42 2.05
C GLY A 272 -2.94 10.43 1.78
N ILE A 273 -4.12 10.92 1.39
CA ILE A 273 -5.26 10.07 1.03
C ILE A 273 -5.19 9.73 -0.46
N ILE A 274 -5.14 8.44 -0.79
CA ILE A 274 -5.32 7.95 -2.16
C ILE A 274 -6.76 7.47 -2.36
N ARG A 275 -7.27 6.66 -1.43
CA ARG A 275 -8.63 6.12 -1.44
C ARG A 275 -9.19 6.10 -0.03
N LEU A 276 -10.37 6.70 0.16
CA LEU A 276 -11.12 6.65 1.42
C LEU A 276 -11.56 5.21 1.75
N PRO A 277 -11.80 4.90 3.04
CA PRO A 277 -12.37 3.62 3.45
C PRO A 277 -13.66 3.30 2.70
N ARG A 278 -13.71 2.12 2.08
CA ARG A 278 -14.88 1.58 1.40
C ARG A 278 -14.95 0.07 1.55
N ILE A 279 -16.14 -0.48 1.37
CA ILE A 279 -16.38 -1.91 1.35
C ILE A 279 -16.46 -2.36 -0.11
N LEU A 280 -15.69 -3.38 -0.46
CA LEU A 280 -15.87 -4.13 -1.69
C LEU A 280 -16.49 -5.49 -1.34
N ALA A 281 -17.39 -5.98 -2.19
CA ALA A 281 -18.04 -7.26 -1.99
C ALA A 281 -18.34 -7.95 -3.32
N ASP A 282 -18.28 -9.28 -3.33
CA ASP A 282 -18.75 -10.15 -4.40
C ASP A 282 -19.43 -11.39 -3.79
N GLU A 283 -19.72 -12.42 -4.60
CA GLU A 283 -20.34 -13.67 -4.16
C GLU A 283 -19.57 -14.44 -3.07
N ASN A 284 -18.28 -14.16 -2.88
CA ASN A 284 -17.38 -14.82 -1.94
C ASN A 284 -17.24 -14.06 -0.60
N GLY A 285 -17.97 -12.96 -0.42
CA GLY A 285 -18.01 -12.16 0.82
C GLY A 285 -17.55 -10.71 0.61
N SER A 286 -17.02 -10.09 1.65
CA SER A 286 -16.67 -8.67 1.67
C SER A 286 -15.35 -8.35 2.36
N VAL A 287 -14.70 -7.30 1.86
CA VAL A 287 -13.50 -6.70 2.44
C VAL A 287 -13.71 -5.19 2.57
N LYS A 288 -13.21 -4.60 3.66
CA LYS A 288 -13.06 -3.16 3.76
C LYS A 288 -11.63 -2.79 3.42
N LEU A 289 -11.44 -1.73 2.65
CA LEU A 289 -10.12 -1.25 2.29
C LEU A 289 -10.03 0.28 2.25
N ALA A 290 -8.83 0.78 2.46
CA ALA A 290 -8.45 2.18 2.24
C ALA A 290 -7.00 2.22 1.74
N THR A 291 -6.64 3.24 0.96
CA THR A 291 -5.26 3.42 0.48
C THR A 291 -4.76 4.79 0.86
N ILE A 292 -3.56 4.81 1.43
CA ILE A 292 -2.84 6.02 1.81
C ILE A 292 -1.47 6.05 1.13
N THR A 293 -0.84 7.22 1.09
CA THR A 293 0.53 7.38 0.60
C THR A 293 1.43 7.93 1.69
N VAL A 294 2.68 7.45 1.71
CA VAL A 294 3.72 8.01 2.56
C VAL A 294 4.07 9.42 2.03
N PRO A 295 4.06 10.47 2.87
CA PRO A 295 4.26 11.84 2.42
C PRO A 295 5.57 12.05 1.65
N ASN A 296 5.50 12.79 0.54
CA ASN A 296 6.63 13.11 -0.34
C ASN A 296 7.28 11.88 -1.01
N THR A 297 6.54 10.79 -1.15
CA THR A 297 6.95 9.59 -1.89
C THR A 297 5.82 9.15 -2.82
N ASP A 298 6.11 8.22 -3.74
CA ASP A 298 5.10 7.50 -4.51
C ASP A 298 4.79 6.12 -3.88
N ILE A 299 5.23 5.86 -2.63
CA ILE A 299 4.97 4.62 -1.88
C ILE A 299 3.57 4.69 -1.25
N GLN A 300 2.77 3.67 -1.54
CA GLN A 300 1.41 3.52 -1.05
C GLN A 300 1.28 2.35 -0.07
N HIS A 301 0.29 2.46 0.82
CA HIS A 301 -0.15 1.38 1.66
C HIS A 301 -1.66 1.21 1.56
N THR A 302 -2.08 0.02 1.14
CA THR A 302 -3.48 -0.39 1.17
C THR A 302 -3.76 -1.19 2.44
N LEU A 303 -4.65 -0.68 3.28
CA LEU A 303 -5.13 -1.35 4.47
C LEU A 303 -6.31 -2.25 4.09
N ILE A 304 -6.28 -3.51 4.49
CA ILE A 304 -7.31 -4.50 4.14
C ILE A 304 -7.82 -5.17 5.41
N GLU A 305 -9.11 -5.00 5.68
CA GLU A 305 -9.85 -5.69 6.73
C GLU A 305 -10.77 -6.72 6.06
N ASN A 306 -10.41 -7.99 6.17
CA ASN A 306 -11.26 -9.08 5.71
C ASN A 306 -12.45 -9.23 6.68
N MET A 307 -13.67 -9.00 6.19
CA MET A 307 -14.88 -9.11 7.01
C MET A 307 -15.42 -10.54 6.99
N ASP A 308 -15.54 -11.12 5.79
CA ASP A 308 -16.01 -12.49 5.57
C ASP A 308 -15.62 -13.04 4.17
N TYR A 309 -14.63 -12.43 3.50
CA TYR A 309 -14.20 -12.78 2.16
C TYR A 309 -13.42 -14.09 2.11
N THR A 310 -13.81 -14.96 1.18
CA THR A 310 -13.24 -16.30 0.95
C THR A 310 -12.75 -16.52 -0.49
N GLY A 311 -12.83 -15.49 -1.33
CA GLY A 311 -12.34 -15.55 -2.72
C GLY A 311 -10.81 -15.62 -2.81
N ALA A 312 -10.30 -15.80 -4.04
CA ALA A 312 -8.88 -16.06 -4.27
C ALA A 312 -7.96 -14.87 -3.96
N PHE A 313 -8.46 -13.63 -4.08
CA PHE A 313 -7.67 -12.42 -3.82
C PHE A 313 -8.50 -11.30 -3.20
N LEU A 314 -9.20 -10.52 -4.02
CA LEU A 314 -10.07 -9.41 -3.61
C LEU A 314 -11.29 -9.33 -4.54
N PRO A 315 -12.41 -8.73 -4.09
CA PRO A 315 -13.55 -8.51 -4.96
C PRO A 315 -13.19 -7.69 -6.21
N GLY A 316 -13.80 -8.08 -7.34
CA GLY A 316 -13.51 -7.48 -8.65
C GLY A 316 -12.35 -8.15 -9.41
N TYR A 317 -11.79 -9.24 -8.89
CA TYR A 317 -10.87 -10.11 -9.62
C TYR A 317 -11.58 -11.41 -9.96
N SER A 318 -11.40 -11.88 -11.19
CA SER A 318 -11.87 -13.20 -11.61
C SER A 318 -10.78 -14.25 -11.39
N GLU A 319 -11.16 -15.53 -11.49
CA GLU A 319 -10.18 -16.61 -11.65
C GLU A 319 -9.23 -16.33 -12.81
N SER A 320 -8.02 -16.88 -12.71
CA SER A 320 -7.00 -16.74 -13.75
C SER A 320 -7.50 -17.28 -15.09
N ILE A 321 -7.53 -16.40 -16.09
CA ILE A 321 -7.82 -16.76 -17.50
C ILE A 321 -6.57 -17.27 -18.22
N MET A 322 -5.40 -17.22 -17.58
CA MET A 322 -4.12 -17.59 -18.17
C MET A 322 -3.73 -19.04 -17.87
N GLY A 323 -2.92 -19.63 -18.74
CA GLY A 323 -2.40 -20.99 -18.56
C GLY A 323 -3.32 -22.13 -19.00
N GLN A 324 -4.43 -21.79 -19.67
CA GLN A 324 -5.36 -22.78 -20.26
C GLN A 324 -4.82 -23.42 -21.56
N ALA A 325 -3.70 -22.94 -22.09
CA ALA A 325 -3.08 -23.52 -23.28
C ALA A 325 -2.59 -24.96 -22.99
N HIS A 326 -2.86 -25.88 -23.91
CA HIS A 326 -2.44 -27.27 -23.77
C HIS A 326 -0.91 -27.37 -23.55
N GLY A 327 -0.50 -28.06 -22.47
CA GLY A 327 0.90 -28.27 -22.12
C GLY A 327 1.56 -27.17 -21.29
N TYR A 328 0.93 -26.00 -21.09
CA TYR A 328 1.53 -24.93 -20.28
C TYR A 328 1.70 -25.35 -18.81
N GLN A 329 0.66 -25.90 -18.20
CA GLN A 329 0.76 -26.42 -16.83
C GLN A 329 1.79 -27.56 -16.73
N MET A 330 1.83 -28.46 -17.72
CA MET A 330 2.83 -29.52 -17.77
C MET A 330 4.27 -28.98 -17.82
N GLN A 331 4.48 -27.88 -18.55
CA GLN A 331 5.77 -27.19 -18.57
C GLN A 331 6.12 -26.65 -17.19
N LEU A 332 5.20 -25.95 -16.51
CA LEU A 332 5.43 -25.44 -15.16
C LEU A 332 5.72 -26.57 -14.15
N ASP A 333 4.99 -27.66 -14.24
CA ASP A 333 5.13 -28.84 -13.38
C ASP A 333 6.45 -29.61 -13.65
N SER A 334 7.02 -29.47 -14.85
CA SER A 334 8.31 -30.07 -15.20
C SER A 334 9.52 -29.30 -14.64
N LEU A 335 9.33 -28.04 -14.22
CA LEU A 335 10.40 -27.21 -13.66
C LEU A 335 10.62 -27.54 -12.18
N PRO A 336 11.88 -27.52 -11.67
CA PRO A 336 12.17 -27.78 -10.25
C PRO A 336 11.34 -26.88 -9.33
N PRO A 337 10.69 -27.37 -8.26
CA PRO A 337 9.79 -26.56 -7.45
C PRO A 337 10.53 -25.44 -6.69
N VAL A 338 9.89 -24.28 -6.58
CA VAL A 338 10.35 -23.13 -5.78
C VAL A 338 9.26 -22.86 -4.75
N ASN A 339 9.56 -23.09 -3.47
CA ASN A 339 8.57 -23.06 -2.40
C ASN A 339 8.88 -21.92 -1.42
N PHE A 340 8.21 -20.79 -1.60
CA PHE A 340 8.24 -19.73 -0.61
C PHE A 340 7.12 -19.92 0.42
N THR A 341 7.27 -19.27 1.57
CA THR A 341 6.31 -19.32 2.68
C THR A 341 5.58 -18.00 2.84
N SER A 342 6.31 -16.90 3.01
CA SER A 342 5.75 -15.57 3.24
C SER A 342 6.74 -14.46 2.83
N ILE A 343 6.26 -13.21 2.79
CA ILE A 343 7.14 -12.03 2.76
C ILE A 343 7.78 -11.93 4.15
N ASP A 344 9.11 -11.81 4.21
CA ASP A 344 9.84 -11.61 5.47
C ASP A 344 9.92 -10.13 5.84
N HIS A 345 10.27 -9.30 4.85
CA HIS A 345 10.39 -7.85 4.97
C HIS A 345 10.45 -7.17 3.59
N CYS A 346 10.19 -5.87 3.55
CA CYS A 346 10.34 -5.02 2.36
C CYS A 346 11.22 -3.82 2.71
N VAL A 347 12.27 -3.57 1.92
CA VAL A 347 13.27 -2.53 2.23
C VAL A 347 13.05 -1.28 1.39
N GLU A 348 13.02 -0.15 2.08
CA GLU A 348 12.89 1.18 1.49
C GLU A 348 14.24 1.89 1.46
N ASN A 349 14.52 2.55 0.34
CA ASN A 349 15.64 3.47 0.22
C ASN A 349 15.13 4.91 0.17
N TYR A 350 15.72 5.76 1.00
CA TYR A 350 15.50 7.20 1.00
C TYR A 350 16.80 7.94 0.70
N SER A 351 16.68 9.23 0.38
CA SER A 351 17.83 10.10 0.16
C SER A 351 18.42 10.59 1.49
N TRP A 352 19.43 11.45 1.38
CA TRP A 352 20.20 11.97 2.50
C TRP A 352 19.34 12.55 3.63
N ASN A 353 19.60 12.10 4.87
CA ASN A 353 18.99 12.58 6.11
C ASN A 353 17.46 12.41 6.19
N GLN A 354 16.90 11.47 5.44
CA GLN A 354 15.47 11.21 5.42
C GLN A 354 15.08 10.03 6.33
N MET A 355 15.99 9.09 6.63
CA MET A 355 15.67 7.84 7.34
C MET A 355 14.92 8.07 8.65
N ILE A 356 15.46 8.94 9.52
CA ILE A 356 14.84 9.20 10.84
C ILE A 356 13.47 9.86 10.71
N SER A 357 13.30 10.79 9.77
CA SER A 357 12.02 11.45 9.56
C SER A 357 10.94 10.46 9.11
N GLN A 358 11.32 9.48 8.30
CA GLN A 358 10.42 8.46 7.78
C GLN A 358 10.13 7.38 8.82
N ALA A 359 11.12 6.95 9.59
CA ALA A 359 10.89 6.08 10.75
C ALA A 359 9.88 6.69 11.74
N LYS A 360 10.01 8.00 12.04
CA LYS A 360 9.03 8.73 12.84
C LYS A 360 7.65 8.77 12.18
N MET A 361 7.58 8.84 10.86
CA MET A 361 6.33 8.83 10.11
C MET A 361 5.61 7.48 10.27
N TYR A 362 6.29 6.36 10.05
CA TYR A 362 5.74 5.02 10.29
C TYR A 362 5.31 4.80 11.75
N ALA A 363 6.10 5.30 12.71
CA ALA A 363 5.73 5.26 14.12
C ALA A 363 4.43 6.04 14.41
N LYS A 364 4.25 7.23 13.82
CA LYS A 364 3.03 8.03 13.99
C LYS A 364 1.83 7.43 13.26
N MET A 365 2.01 7.06 12.00
CA MET A 365 0.92 6.57 11.14
C MET A 365 0.38 5.24 11.64
N PHE A 366 1.27 4.30 11.94
CA PHE A 366 0.90 2.91 12.20
C PHE A 366 1.12 2.49 13.65
N GLY A 367 1.96 3.19 14.41
CA GLY A 367 2.40 2.71 15.72
C GLY A 367 3.51 1.66 15.62
N PHE A 368 4.18 1.58 14.47
CA PHE A 368 5.37 0.75 14.33
C PHE A 368 6.47 1.25 15.26
N HIS A 369 7.30 0.34 15.73
CA HIS A 369 8.40 0.63 16.64
C HIS A 369 9.72 0.23 16.00
N LYS A 370 10.81 0.80 16.51
CA LYS A 370 12.15 0.37 16.11
C LYS A 370 12.35 -1.07 16.55
N TYR A 371 12.66 -1.92 15.58
CA TYR A 371 12.96 -3.34 15.79
C TYR A 371 14.47 -3.60 15.85
N TRP A 372 15.21 -2.89 14.99
CA TRP A 372 16.64 -3.07 14.82
C TRP A 372 17.21 -1.84 14.10
N SER A 373 18.51 -1.59 14.24
CA SER A 373 19.21 -0.57 13.46
C SER A 373 20.68 -0.91 13.31
N VAL A 374 21.29 -0.34 12.28
CA VAL A 374 22.74 -0.33 12.06
C VAL A 374 23.19 1.03 11.56
N ASP A 375 24.41 1.38 11.95
CA ASP A 375 25.10 2.57 11.51
C ASP A 375 26.30 2.25 10.61
N GLU A 376 27.03 3.28 10.21
CA GLU A 376 28.22 3.15 9.37
C GLU A 376 29.39 2.38 10.01
N MET A 377 29.44 2.29 11.34
CA MET A 377 30.45 1.50 12.05
C MET A 377 30.13 0.00 11.95
N ASP A 378 28.84 -0.30 11.83
CA ASP A 378 28.31 -1.64 11.69
C ASP A 378 28.25 -2.12 10.24
N VAL A 379 27.96 -1.21 9.30
CA VAL A 379 27.74 -1.51 7.88
C VAL A 379 28.54 -0.56 7.00
N SER A 380 29.80 -0.92 6.80
CA SER A 380 30.70 -0.26 5.85
C SER A 380 31.69 -1.24 5.21
N THR A 381 32.08 -0.91 3.98
CA THR A 381 33.33 -1.39 3.39
C THR A 381 34.36 -0.26 3.49
N GLY A 382 35.60 -0.51 3.05
CA GLY A 382 36.57 0.57 2.86
C GLY A 382 36.18 1.59 1.78
N PHE A 383 35.05 1.39 1.08
CA PHE A 383 34.61 2.17 -0.07
C PHE A 383 33.26 2.87 0.15
N THR A 384 32.24 2.14 0.64
CA THR A 384 30.86 2.63 0.81
C THR A 384 30.26 2.23 2.17
N ALA A 385 29.19 2.90 2.60
CA ALA A 385 28.47 2.61 3.85
C ALA A 385 26.98 2.99 3.73
N LEU A 386 26.14 2.48 4.64
CA LEU A 386 24.75 2.95 4.80
C LEU A 386 24.34 3.00 6.26
N ARG A 387 23.24 3.70 6.52
CA ARG A 387 22.48 3.63 7.77
C ARG A 387 21.14 2.96 7.50
N SER A 388 20.69 2.13 8.44
CA SER A 388 19.40 1.46 8.34
C SER A 388 18.69 1.42 9.69
N ILE A 389 17.38 1.67 9.67
CA ILE A 389 16.49 1.45 10.80
C ILE A 389 15.32 0.57 10.36
N VAL A 390 15.03 -0.47 11.11
CA VAL A 390 13.92 -1.38 10.84
C VAL A 390 12.74 -1.00 11.69
N MET A 391 11.64 -0.64 11.03
CA MET A 391 10.35 -0.43 11.68
C MET A 391 9.54 -1.73 11.64
N SER A 392 8.87 -2.08 12.74
CA SER A 392 8.08 -3.31 12.82
C SER A 392 6.69 -3.09 13.40
N SER A 393 5.73 -3.87 12.93
CA SER A 393 4.45 -4.04 13.62
C SER A 393 4.66 -4.69 14.98
N SER A 394 3.72 -4.46 15.90
CA SER A 394 3.79 -4.89 17.30
C SER A 394 3.90 -6.40 17.48
N ASN A 395 3.41 -7.16 16.49
CA ASN A 395 3.50 -8.62 16.44
C ASN A 395 4.71 -9.17 15.67
N GLY A 396 5.58 -8.30 15.17
CA GLY A 396 6.81 -8.68 14.46
C GLY A 396 6.59 -9.32 13.09
N GLN A 397 5.37 -9.30 12.56
CA GLN A 397 5.03 -9.93 11.27
C GLN A 397 5.33 -9.02 10.08
N ILE A 398 5.23 -7.69 10.25
CA ILE A 398 5.60 -6.72 9.23
C ILE A 398 6.90 -6.06 9.68
N LYS A 399 7.89 -6.08 8.79
CA LYS A 399 9.18 -5.42 9.00
C LYS A 399 9.54 -4.60 7.77
N MET A 400 9.84 -3.34 8.00
CA MET A 400 10.12 -2.33 6.98
C MET A 400 11.48 -1.68 7.29
N PRO A 401 12.60 -2.25 6.83
CA PRO A 401 13.89 -1.58 6.87
C PRO A 401 13.88 -0.31 6.01
N ILE A 402 14.36 0.80 6.58
CA ILE A 402 14.46 2.11 5.96
C ILE A 402 15.93 2.49 5.91
N ASN A 403 16.47 2.69 4.71
CA ASN A 403 17.86 3.01 4.50
C ASN A 403 18.06 4.47 4.08
N GLU A 404 19.22 5.03 4.43
CA GLU A 404 19.74 6.27 3.86
C GLU A 404 21.23 6.15 3.51
N PRO A 405 21.72 6.98 2.56
CA PRO A 405 23.14 7.03 2.24
C PRO A 405 23.98 7.64 3.37
N VAL A 406 25.25 7.20 3.46
CA VAL A 406 26.25 7.78 4.37
C VAL A 406 27.46 8.25 3.56
N LYS A 407 28.06 9.36 4.01
CA LYS A 407 29.27 9.91 3.38
C LYS A 407 30.39 8.87 3.44
N SER A 408 30.91 8.53 2.27
CA SER A 408 31.95 7.52 2.09
C SER A 408 32.85 7.91 0.91
N LYS A 409 33.89 7.11 0.64
CA LYS A 409 34.89 7.43 -0.38
C LYS A 409 34.33 7.33 -1.80
N PHE A 410 33.37 6.44 -1.99
CA PHE A 410 32.68 6.22 -3.26
C PHE A 410 31.18 6.36 -3.07
N LYS A 411 30.48 6.68 -4.16
CA LYS A 411 29.04 6.80 -4.18
C LYS A 411 28.41 5.47 -3.78
N GLY A 412 27.54 5.50 -2.77
CA GLY A 412 26.94 4.29 -2.21
C GLY A 412 25.79 3.74 -3.06
N GLN A 413 25.45 2.47 -2.84
CA GLN A 413 24.32 1.79 -3.49
C GLN A 413 22.96 2.46 -3.26
N ILE A 414 22.75 3.12 -2.12
CA ILE A 414 21.51 3.85 -1.83
C ILE A 414 21.39 5.09 -2.73
N GLU A 415 22.51 5.73 -3.04
CA GLU A 415 22.53 6.87 -3.95
C GLU A 415 22.37 6.41 -5.41
N GLU A 416 23.02 5.31 -5.82
CA GLU A 416 22.78 4.70 -7.12
C GLU A 416 21.29 4.35 -7.30
N PHE A 417 20.67 3.72 -6.31
CA PHE A 417 19.23 3.46 -6.33
C PHE A 417 18.45 4.75 -6.59
N ASN A 418 18.71 5.82 -5.82
CA ASN A 418 17.98 7.08 -5.97
C ASN A 418 18.18 7.72 -7.36
N ASP A 419 19.38 7.65 -7.94
CA ASP A 419 19.67 8.18 -9.28
C ASP A 419 18.83 7.49 -10.36
N PHE A 420 18.76 6.16 -10.33
CA PHE A 420 18.09 5.37 -11.37
C PHE A 420 16.59 5.19 -11.11
N TYR A 421 16.18 5.17 -9.83
CA TYR A 421 14.78 5.09 -9.45
C TYR A 421 14.08 6.46 -9.53
N GLY A 422 14.80 7.56 -9.34
CA GLY A 422 14.24 8.92 -9.38
C GLY A 422 13.61 9.37 -8.06
N GLY A 423 14.02 8.82 -6.92
CA GLY A 423 13.54 9.19 -5.59
C GLY A 423 13.42 8.01 -4.62
N PRO A 424 12.70 8.19 -3.48
CA PRO A 424 12.46 7.11 -2.53
C PRO A 424 11.63 5.97 -3.11
N GLY A 425 11.90 4.73 -2.69
CA GLY A 425 11.16 3.57 -3.18
C GLY A 425 11.61 2.25 -2.55
N ILE A 426 10.96 1.17 -2.97
CA ILE A 426 11.28 -0.19 -2.51
C ILE A 426 12.50 -0.71 -3.27
N GLN A 427 13.57 -1.00 -2.55
CA GLN A 427 14.79 -1.58 -3.09
C GLN A 427 14.68 -3.08 -3.27
N HIS A 428 14.19 -3.79 -2.25
CA HIS A 428 14.05 -5.23 -2.35
C HIS A 428 12.92 -5.80 -1.51
N ILE A 429 12.50 -6.98 -1.92
CA ILE A 429 11.50 -7.80 -1.24
C ILE A 429 12.21 -9.09 -0.79
N ALA A 430 12.14 -9.38 0.51
CA ALA A 430 12.67 -10.63 1.04
C ALA A 430 11.57 -11.70 1.12
N LEU A 431 11.80 -12.82 0.45
CA LEU A 431 10.89 -13.96 0.38
C LEU A 431 11.43 -15.10 1.24
N ARG A 432 10.64 -15.51 2.23
CA ARG A 432 11.04 -16.54 3.18
C ARG A 432 10.86 -17.94 2.63
N THR A 433 11.83 -18.83 2.85
CA THR A 433 11.73 -20.27 2.56
C THR A 433 12.15 -21.11 3.77
N ASN A 434 11.74 -22.38 3.77
CA ASN A 434 12.16 -23.37 4.76
C ASN A 434 13.30 -24.27 4.25
N ASP A 435 13.63 -24.20 2.96
CA ASP A 435 14.76 -24.91 2.34
C ASP A 435 15.39 -24.03 1.27
N ILE A 436 16.31 -23.17 1.69
CA ILE A 436 16.98 -22.19 0.84
C ILE A 436 17.92 -22.86 -0.17
N VAL A 437 18.55 -23.98 0.18
CA VAL A 437 19.44 -24.71 -0.74
C VAL A 437 18.63 -25.23 -1.93
N GLN A 438 17.51 -25.92 -1.68
CA GLN A 438 16.61 -26.37 -2.73
C GLN A 438 16.05 -25.19 -3.53
N THR A 439 15.55 -24.16 -2.83
CA THR A 439 14.87 -23.01 -3.44
C THR A 439 15.81 -22.26 -4.38
N VAL A 440 17.02 -21.91 -3.92
CA VAL A 440 18.01 -21.16 -4.70
C VAL A 440 18.51 -22.00 -5.87
N ASN A 441 18.80 -23.28 -5.64
CA ASN A 441 19.19 -24.19 -6.71
C ASN A 441 18.10 -24.27 -7.80
N ALA A 442 16.82 -24.41 -7.41
CA ALA A 442 15.70 -24.43 -8.36
C ALA A 442 15.56 -23.10 -9.12
N MET A 443 15.71 -21.96 -8.45
CA MET A 443 15.67 -20.64 -9.09
C MET A 443 16.81 -20.45 -10.10
N ILE A 444 18.03 -20.89 -9.79
CA ILE A 444 19.16 -20.87 -10.73
C ILE A 444 18.86 -21.74 -11.97
N HIS A 445 18.33 -22.95 -11.78
CA HIS A 445 17.94 -23.83 -12.89
C HIS A 445 16.81 -23.24 -13.75
N ARG A 446 15.99 -22.36 -13.17
CA ARG A 446 14.94 -21.61 -13.86
C ARG A 446 15.43 -20.28 -14.47
N GLY A 447 16.71 -19.96 -14.33
CA GLY A 447 17.35 -18.81 -14.99
C GLY A 447 17.46 -17.54 -14.13
N ILE A 448 17.22 -17.60 -12.83
CA ILE A 448 17.51 -16.46 -11.93
C ILE A 448 19.01 -16.35 -11.70
N GLU A 449 19.54 -15.15 -11.90
CA GLU A 449 20.91 -14.80 -11.56
C GLU A 449 20.99 -14.19 -10.16
N PHE A 450 21.96 -14.66 -9.37
CA PHE A 450 22.24 -14.17 -8.03
C PHE A 450 23.61 -13.49 -7.95
N ASN A 451 23.75 -12.58 -6.99
CA ASN A 451 25.03 -11.98 -6.63
C ASN A 451 26.04 -13.05 -6.19
N GLN A 452 27.31 -12.83 -6.55
CA GLN A 452 28.39 -13.78 -6.30
C GLN A 452 29.25 -13.30 -5.13
N ALA A 453 29.39 -14.13 -4.10
CA ALA A 453 30.24 -13.85 -2.96
C ALA A 453 31.71 -14.24 -3.24
N SER A 454 32.66 -13.59 -2.57
CA SER A 454 34.08 -13.90 -2.76
C SER A 454 34.48 -15.23 -2.10
N GLU A 455 35.46 -15.95 -2.66
CA GLU A 455 36.04 -17.14 -2.00
C GLU A 455 36.60 -16.82 -0.60
N GLN A 456 37.12 -15.60 -0.43
CA GLN A 456 37.64 -15.10 0.84
C GLN A 456 36.52 -15.02 1.90
N TYR A 457 35.30 -14.62 1.53
CA TYR A 457 34.16 -14.59 2.45
C TYR A 457 33.92 -15.98 3.07
N TYR A 458 33.90 -17.02 2.24
CA TYR A 458 33.65 -18.39 2.71
C TYR A 458 34.82 -18.99 3.49
N THR A 459 36.05 -18.64 3.11
CA THR A 459 37.24 -19.00 3.88
C THR A 459 37.16 -18.43 5.30
N ASN A 460 36.79 -17.15 5.43
CA ASN A 460 36.59 -16.48 6.71
C ASN A 460 35.41 -17.08 7.48
N LEU A 461 34.28 -17.37 6.81
CA LEU A 461 33.11 -18.00 7.43
C LEU A 461 33.47 -19.36 8.04
N LYS A 462 34.17 -20.23 7.29
CA LYS A 462 34.63 -21.53 7.80
C LYS A 462 35.52 -21.39 9.03
N GLN A 463 36.43 -20.43 9.03
CA GLN A 463 37.28 -20.15 10.18
C GLN A 463 36.47 -19.69 11.40
N ARG A 464 35.52 -18.76 11.23
CA ARG A 464 34.68 -18.28 12.34
C ARG A 464 33.81 -19.39 12.92
N LEU A 465 33.13 -20.18 12.07
CA LEU A 465 32.33 -21.33 12.50
C LEU A 465 33.17 -22.36 13.28
N ALA A 466 34.39 -22.65 12.81
CA ALA A 466 35.30 -23.56 13.50
C ALA A 466 35.76 -23.00 14.86
N ASN A 467 36.10 -21.71 14.92
CA ASN A 467 36.53 -21.04 16.15
C ASN A 467 35.41 -21.03 17.21
N ASP A 468 34.16 -20.85 16.78
CA ASP A 468 33.00 -20.84 17.67
C ASP A 468 32.43 -22.26 17.95
N ASP A 469 33.02 -23.30 17.36
CA ASP A 469 32.56 -24.70 17.39
C ASP A 469 31.08 -24.84 17.00
N ILE A 470 30.69 -24.19 15.89
CA ILE A 470 29.32 -24.15 15.37
C ILE A 470 29.19 -25.03 14.13
N GLU A 471 28.08 -25.76 14.07
CA GLU A 471 27.69 -26.53 12.88
C GLU A 471 26.38 -25.99 12.30
N LEU A 472 26.29 -25.87 10.97
CA LEU A 472 25.05 -25.50 10.26
C LEU A 472 24.20 -26.74 9.96
N TYR A 473 22.89 -26.59 9.78
CA TYR A 473 22.02 -27.69 9.32
C TYR A 473 22.31 -28.08 7.87
N GLU A 474 22.59 -27.09 7.03
CA GLU A 474 22.90 -27.23 5.61
C GLU A 474 24.40 -27.56 5.38
N ASP A 475 24.72 -28.22 4.26
CA ASP A 475 26.12 -28.44 3.86
C ASP A 475 26.77 -27.12 3.46
N ILE A 476 27.88 -26.78 4.12
CA ILE A 476 28.66 -25.57 3.82
C ILE A 476 29.14 -25.53 2.36
N ASN A 477 29.37 -26.68 1.73
CA ASN A 477 29.80 -26.72 0.33
C ASN A 477 28.65 -26.36 -0.62
N GLU A 478 27.41 -26.75 -0.30
CA GLU A 478 26.22 -26.33 -1.06
C GLU A 478 25.96 -24.83 -0.87
N ILE A 479 26.06 -24.33 0.37
CA ILE A 479 25.98 -22.89 0.68
C ILE A 479 26.98 -22.10 -0.18
N MET A 480 28.23 -22.57 -0.25
CA MET A 480 29.29 -21.96 -1.06
C MET A 480 28.98 -22.00 -2.56
N ALA A 481 28.60 -23.17 -3.07
CA ALA A 481 28.31 -23.36 -4.49
C ALA A 481 27.14 -22.48 -4.96
N LEU A 482 26.16 -22.24 -4.09
CA LEU A 482 24.99 -21.42 -4.36
C LEU A 482 25.17 -19.94 -4.01
N ASN A 483 26.35 -19.51 -3.53
CA ASN A 483 26.61 -18.14 -3.10
C ASN A 483 25.69 -17.63 -1.95
N ILE A 484 25.24 -18.53 -1.08
CA ILE A 484 24.40 -18.17 0.07
C ILE A 484 25.28 -17.57 1.17
N LEU A 485 24.82 -16.47 1.75
CA LEU A 485 25.47 -15.76 2.86
C LEU A 485 24.91 -16.24 4.20
N VAL A 486 25.76 -16.27 5.23
CA VAL A 486 25.42 -16.74 6.59
C VAL A 486 25.77 -15.68 7.63
N ASP A 487 24.79 -15.31 8.47
CA ASP A 487 25.02 -14.61 9.73
C ASP A 487 24.50 -15.44 10.90
N TYR A 488 25.20 -15.44 12.02
CA TYR A 488 24.87 -16.29 13.15
C TYR A 488 25.22 -15.65 14.49
N ASP A 489 24.50 -16.06 15.53
CA ASP A 489 24.73 -15.59 16.90
C ASP A 489 25.41 -16.70 17.74
N PRO A 490 26.73 -16.63 17.98
CA PRO A 490 27.44 -17.64 18.74
C PRO A 490 26.97 -17.74 20.20
N THR A 491 26.34 -16.70 20.76
CA THR A 491 25.86 -16.70 22.15
C THR A 491 24.67 -17.63 22.36
N THR A 492 23.97 -17.98 21.27
CA THR A 492 22.81 -18.89 21.27
C THR A 492 23.20 -20.34 21.02
N ARG A 493 24.51 -20.64 20.91
CA ARG A 493 25.01 -21.97 20.61
C ARG A 493 24.57 -23.00 21.65
N ASN A 494 23.90 -24.04 21.18
CA ASN A 494 23.59 -25.24 21.95
C ASN A 494 24.86 -26.10 22.11
N LYS A 495 25.28 -26.33 23.36
CA LYS A 495 26.51 -27.07 23.68
C LYS A 495 26.54 -28.51 23.18
N ARG A 496 25.38 -29.16 23.02
CA ARG A 496 25.29 -30.58 22.62
C ARG A 496 25.22 -30.74 21.10
N THR A 497 24.39 -29.94 20.44
CA THR A 497 24.17 -30.06 18.99
C THR A 497 25.11 -29.18 18.17
N LYS A 498 25.84 -28.26 18.83
CA LYS A 498 26.68 -27.23 18.21
C LYS A 498 25.93 -26.27 17.28
N LYS A 499 24.60 -26.36 17.23
CA LYS A 499 23.75 -25.44 16.45
C LYS A 499 23.55 -24.14 17.22
N CYS A 500 23.35 -23.04 16.52
CA CYS A 500 22.99 -21.74 17.09
C CYS A 500 21.80 -21.16 16.31
N HIS A 501 21.38 -19.96 16.68
CA HIS A 501 20.48 -19.17 15.85
C HIS A 501 21.27 -18.53 14.72
N TYR A 502 20.80 -18.67 13.49
CA TYR A 502 21.42 -18.07 12.32
C TYR A 502 20.42 -17.79 11.20
N ILE A 503 20.84 -16.99 10.22
CA ILE A 503 20.10 -16.73 8.99
C ILE A 503 20.95 -17.06 7.78
N LEU A 504 20.24 -17.44 6.71
CA LEU A 504 20.78 -17.68 5.38
C LEU A 504 20.10 -16.69 4.43
N GLN A 505 20.89 -16.00 3.62
CA GLN A 505 20.40 -14.95 2.72
C GLN A 505 21.10 -15.05 1.37
N ILE A 506 20.39 -14.75 0.30
CA ILE A 506 20.98 -14.52 -1.02
C ILE A 506 20.15 -13.48 -1.78
N PHE A 507 20.81 -12.70 -2.62
CA PHE A 507 20.22 -11.56 -3.33
C PHE A 507 20.33 -11.76 -4.84
N SER A 508 19.22 -11.63 -5.54
CA SER A 508 19.20 -11.69 -7.01
C SER A 508 19.93 -10.48 -7.60
N GLN A 509 20.30 -10.56 -8.88
CA GLN A 509 20.47 -9.36 -9.69
C GLN A 509 19.15 -8.55 -9.74
N PRO A 510 19.19 -7.25 -10.11
CA PRO A 510 17.98 -6.47 -10.37
C PRO A 510 17.01 -7.21 -11.31
N LEU A 511 15.70 -7.09 -11.06
CA LEU A 511 14.67 -7.77 -11.86
C LEU A 511 14.48 -7.17 -13.25
N HIS A 512 15.07 -5.99 -13.50
CA HIS A 512 15.04 -5.27 -14.77
C HIS A 512 16.34 -4.46 -14.92
N ASP A 513 16.48 -3.74 -16.03
CA ASP A 513 17.76 -3.10 -16.41
C ASP A 513 18.22 -1.99 -15.45
N ARG A 514 17.29 -1.32 -14.75
CA ARG A 514 17.69 -0.30 -13.78
C ARG A 514 18.16 -0.99 -12.50
N PRO A 515 19.27 -0.55 -11.87
CA PRO A 515 19.78 -1.15 -10.64
C PRO A 515 18.94 -0.75 -9.42
N THR A 516 17.64 -1.09 -9.42
CA THR A 516 16.69 -0.71 -8.38
C THR A 516 16.09 -1.92 -7.68
N LEU A 517 14.98 -2.49 -8.16
CA LEU A 517 14.26 -3.57 -7.49
C LEU A 517 14.95 -4.93 -7.68
N PHE A 518 15.27 -5.62 -6.59
CA PHE A 518 15.75 -7.00 -6.58
C PHE A 518 15.04 -7.84 -5.51
N ILE A 519 15.31 -9.15 -5.48
CA ILE A 519 14.71 -10.10 -4.54
C ILE A 519 15.78 -10.65 -3.61
N GLU A 520 15.43 -10.76 -2.32
CA GLU A 520 16.18 -11.55 -1.36
C GLU A 520 15.43 -12.87 -1.12
N VAL A 521 16.16 -13.99 -1.07
CA VAL A 521 15.65 -15.25 -0.53
C VAL A 521 16.27 -15.46 0.84
N ILE A 522 15.43 -15.68 1.86
CA ILE A 522 15.86 -15.77 3.25
C ILE A 522 15.32 -17.03 3.94
N GLN A 523 16.17 -17.66 4.74
CA GLN A 523 15.78 -18.70 5.70
C GLN A 523 16.30 -18.35 7.09
N ARG A 524 15.43 -18.48 8.09
CA ARG A 524 15.74 -18.14 9.49
C ARG A 524 15.69 -19.38 10.36
N HIS A 525 16.81 -19.71 11.00
CA HIS A 525 16.89 -20.70 12.08
C HIS A 525 16.84 -19.98 13.42
N HIS A 526 15.63 -19.65 13.89
CA HIS A 526 15.36 -18.97 15.16
C HIS A 526 16.07 -17.62 15.36
N HIS A 527 16.53 -17.01 14.26
CA HIS A 527 17.25 -15.74 14.29
C HIS A 527 16.39 -14.59 13.79
N ASN A 528 16.29 -13.56 14.63
CA ASN A 528 15.40 -12.42 14.46
C ASN A 528 16.09 -11.19 13.84
N GLY A 529 17.42 -11.15 13.79
CA GLY A 529 18.18 -10.02 13.20
C GLY A 529 18.18 -9.99 11.67
N PHE A 530 18.84 -8.99 11.09
CA PHE A 530 18.87 -8.73 9.64
C PHE A 530 20.23 -9.03 8.97
N GLY A 531 21.11 -9.76 9.66
CA GLY A 531 22.36 -10.20 9.06
C GLY A 531 23.49 -9.19 9.17
N LYS A 532 23.71 -8.59 10.35
CA LYS A 532 24.83 -7.64 10.56
C LYS A 532 26.15 -8.18 9.98
N GLY A 533 26.42 -9.47 10.16
CA GLY A 533 27.61 -10.13 9.63
C GLY A 533 27.58 -10.46 8.13
N THR A 534 26.41 -10.48 7.47
CA THR A 534 26.26 -10.71 6.02
C THR A 534 26.37 -9.41 5.23
N PHE A 535 26.08 -8.25 5.82
CA PHE A 535 26.12 -6.95 5.16
C PHE A 535 27.44 -6.69 4.43
N LYS A 536 28.60 -6.97 5.05
CA LYS A 536 29.88 -6.76 4.38
C LYS A 536 30.02 -7.59 3.10
N GLY A 537 29.64 -8.86 3.14
CA GLY A 537 29.65 -9.74 1.98
C GLY A 537 28.70 -9.22 0.88
N LEU A 538 27.47 -8.87 1.26
CA LEU A 538 26.49 -8.26 0.36
C LEU A 538 27.03 -6.99 -0.33
N PHE A 539 27.59 -6.07 0.44
CA PHE A 539 28.14 -4.82 -0.06
C PHE A 539 29.27 -5.04 -1.06
N GLU A 540 30.20 -5.96 -0.76
CA GLU A 540 31.28 -6.30 -1.70
C GLU A 540 30.72 -6.78 -3.05
N THR A 541 29.63 -7.57 -3.02
CA THR A 541 28.96 -8.03 -4.25
C THR A 541 28.27 -6.88 -5.00
N ILE A 542 27.59 -5.97 -4.29
CA ILE A 542 26.89 -4.85 -4.93
C ILE A 542 27.90 -3.84 -5.49
N GLU A 543 28.96 -3.52 -4.77
CA GLU A 543 30.05 -2.65 -5.26
C GLU A 543 30.70 -3.21 -6.54
N GLN A 544 30.86 -4.54 -6.63
CA GLN A 544 31.34 -5.17 -7.86
C GLN A 544 30.38 -4.91 -9.02
N GLN A 545 29.07 -5.04 -8.79
CA GLN A 545 28.05 -4.74 -9.79
C GLN A 545 28.03 -3.26 -10.17
N GLN A 546 28.22 -2.35 -9.21
CA GLN A 546 28.37 -0.91 -9.48
C GLN A 546 29.59 -0.60 -10.35
N ARG A 547 30.71 -1.32 -10.16
CA ARG A 547 31.88 -1.17 -11.04
C ARG A 547 31.57 -1.60 -12.46
N LEU A 548 30.84 -2.70 -12.65
CA LEU A 548 30.42 -3.17 -13.98
C LEU A 548 29.51 -2.16 -14.68
N ARG A 549 28.66 -1.46 -13.93
CA ARG A 549 27.79 -0.38 -14.43
C ARG A 549 28.51 0.97 -14.60
N GLY A 550 29.71 1.13 -14.05
CA GLY A 550 30.45 2.40 -14.04
C GLY A 550 29.89 3.43 -13.06
N THR A 551 29.11 3.01 -12.06
CA THR A 551 28.41 3.87 -11.09
C THR A 551 29.11 3.96 -9.74
N LEU A 552 30.10 3.10 -9.46
CA LEU A 552 30.98 3.21 -8.29
C LEU A 552 32.00 4.33 -8.50
N VAL A 553 31.54 5.57 -8.41
CA VAL A 553 32.34 6.78 -8.64
C VAL A 553 32.85 7.36 -7.33
N LYS A 554 34.03 7.98 -7.34
CA LYS A 554 34.57 8.64 -6.15
C LYS A 554 33.73 9.89 -5.84
N VAL A 555 33.43 10.12 -4.57
CA VAL A 555 32.74 11.34 -4.12
C VAL A 555 33.80 12.37 -3.73
N ASP A 556 33.63 13.62 -4.18
CA ASP A 556 34.54 14.74 -3.89
C ASP A 556 34.40 15.29 -2.47
#